data_AF-A0A969S8B3-F1
#
_entry.id   AF-A0A969S8B3-F1
#
_cell.length_a   1.000
_cell.length_b   1.000
_cell.length_c   1.000
_cell.angle_alpha   90.00
_cell.angle_beta   90.00
_cell.angle_gamma   90.00
#
_symmetry.space_group_name_H-M   'P 1'
#
loop_
_entity.id
_entity.type
_entity.pdbx_description
1 polymer ?
#
loop_
_entity_poly.entity_id
_entity_poly.type
_entity_poly.pdbx_seq_one_letter_code
_entity_poly.pdbx_strand_id
1 'polypeptide(L)'
;MMDSAWTAPIQTEKQVILSLAGGTLEQGFPAVTMQLSSDQPPTQRLKVVGSLSPAPHLHQLYHDWRAHYLALQDRLRIQLVADHSPNQVSRERFEHLSERFGQALNQWLSLPGFHRIDQQLRLYLNPSDPIRLILETDCPHTRRLPWHLWLFFHDYPQAEFALGSLNYRPTQAPGLAARSSSIRSGSIRSGSVRVLAILGTSVGIDVERDRALLTQLPQTSSNYW
;
A
#
# COMPACT_ATOMS: atom_id res chain seq x y z
N MET A 1 -34.72 -31.95 -8.53
CA MET A 1 -33.96 -31.69 -7.30
C MET A 1 -32.89 -30.68 -7.70
N MET A 2 -32.92 -29.50 -7.10
CA MET A 2 -32.31 -28.27 -7.63
C MET A 2 -30.80 -28.23 -7.35
N ASP A 3 -29.99 -28.05 -8.40
CA ASP A 3 -28.59 -27.65 -8.29
C ASP A 3 -28.54 -26.14 -7.99
N SER A 4 -28.35 -25.81 -6.73
CA SER A 4 -28.07 -24.44 -6.29
C SER A 4 -26.65 -24.07 -6.72
N ALA A 5 -26.54 -23.33 -7.82
CA ALA A 5 -25.33 -22.64 -8.21
C ALA A 5 -24.86 -21.75 -7.05
N TRP A 6 -23.69 -22.05 -6.50
CA TRP A 6 -22.96 -21.16 -5.61
C TRP A 6 -22.56 -19.91 -6.39
N THR A 7 -23.43 -18.90 -6.44
CA THR A 7 -23.05 -17.54 -6.82
C THR A 7 -22.30 -16.94 -5.64
N ALA A 8 -20.97 -16.92 -5.70
CA ALA A 8 -20.19 -16.09 -4.79
C ALA A 8 -20.71 -14.65 -4.90
N PRO A 9 -20.98 -13.95 -3.77
CA PRO A 9 -21.40 -12.57 -3.83
C PRO A 9 -20.34 -11.77 -4.60
N ILE A 10 -20.79 -10.97 -5.56
CA ILE A 10 -19.93 -10.05 -6.31
C ILE A 10 -19.33 -9.11 -5.27
N GLN A 11 -18.07 -9.32 -4.89
CA GLN A 11 -17.38 -8.41 -3.99
C GLN A 11 -17.23 -7.06 -4.70
N THR A 12 -17.78 -6.03 -4.07
CA THR A 12 -17.77 -4.66 -4.57
C THR A 12 -16.45 -3.99 -4.21
N GLU A 13 -15.57 -3.82 -5.20
CA GLU A 13 -14.31 -3.08 -5.01
C GLU A 13 -14.61 -1.59 -4.94
N LYS A 14 -14.21 -0.95 -3.84
CA LYS A 14 -14.30 0.51 -3.67
C LYS A 14 -12.94 1.13 -3.93
N GLN A 15 -12.89 2.16 -4.76
CA GLN A 15 -11.65 2.89 -5.04
C GLN A 15 -11.66 4.25 -4.37
N VAL A 16 -10.61 4.52 -3.59
CA VAL A 16 -10.33 5.80 -2.95
C VAL A 16 -9.09 6.38 -3.61
N ILE A 17 -9.19 7.60 -4.15
CA ILE A 17 -8.03 8.36 -4.62
C ILE A 17 -7.80 9.49 -3.62
N LEU A 18 -6.60 9.53 -3.03
CA LEU A 18 -6.17 10.56 -2.11
C LEU A 18 -5.04 11.38 -2.77
N SER A 19 -5.37 12.58 -3.23
CA SER A 19 -4.44 13.48 -3.93
C SER A 19 -3.88 14.56 -3.00
N LEU A 20 -2.57 14.53 -2.78
CA LEU A 20 -1.76 15.50 -2.05
C LEU A 20 -0.86 16.23 -3.06
N ALA A 21 -1.38 17.28 -3.68
CA ALA A 21 -0.69 18.07 -4.69
C ALA A 21 -0.23 19.43 -4.15
N GLY A 22 0.86 19.98 -4.69
CA GLY A 22 1.26 21.37 -4.45
C GLY A 22 1.67 21.65 -3.01
N GLY A 23 2.31 20.67 -2.35
CA GLY A 23 2.75 20.78 -0.96
C GLY A 23 3.94 19.88 -0.66
N THR A 24 4.51 20.04 0.53
CA THR A 24 5.61 19.21 1.04
C THR A 24 5.39 18.92 2.52
N LEU A 25 6.22 18.05 3.12
CA LEU A 25 6.15 17.83 4.56
C LEU A 25 6.55 19.09 5.35
N GLU A 26 7.36 19.97 4.78
CA GLU A 26 7.81 21.22 5.40
C GLU A 26 6.76 22.34 5.30
N GLN A 27 6.02 22.40 4.19
CA GLN A 27 5.03 23.45 3.92
C GLN A 27 3.60 23.00 4.23
N GLY A 28 3.38 21.69 4.42
CA GLY A 28 2.05 21.09 4.47
C GLY A 28 1.41 20.96 3.09
N PHE A 29 0.18 20.45 3.09
CA PHE A 29 -0.65 20.29 1.91
C PHE A 29 -1.96 21.07 2.12
N PRO A 30 -2.09 22.28 1.55
CA PRO A 30 -3.26 23.13 1.79
C PRO A 30 -4.53 22.59 1.13
N ALA A 31 -4.41 21.78 0.08
CA ALA A 31 -5.52 21.20 -0.65
C ALA A 31 -5.30 19.69 -0.86
N VAL A 32 -5.78 18.90 0.10
CA VAL A 32 -5.84 17.43 0.00
C VAL A 32 -7.21 17.05 -0.53
N THR A 33 -7.27 16.31 -1.62
CA THR A 33 -8.53 15.86 -2.20
C THR A 33 -8.69 14.36 -2.01
N MET A 34 -9.83 13.93 -1.49
CA MET A 34 -10.24 12.53 -1.49
C MET A 34 -11.40 12.34 -2.47
N GLN A 35 -11.29 11.34 -3.34
CA GLN A 35 -12.33 10.92 -4.26
C GLN A 35 -12.67 9.46 -3.99
N LEU A 36 -13.95 9.16 -3.80
CA LEU A 36 -14.44 7.79 -3.66
C LEU A 36 -15.31 7.44 -4.86
N SER A 37 -15.05 6.29 -5.45
CA SER A 37 -15.87 5.68 -6.50
C SER A 37 -16.19 4.23 -6.17
N SER A 38 -17.44 3.82 -6.45
CA SER A 38 -17.91 2.44 -6.36
C SER A 38 -18.38 1.97 -7.72
N ASP A 39 -18.12 0.69 -8.03
CA ASP A 39 -18.53 0.05 -9.28
C ASP A 39 -20.04 -0.26 -9.34
N GLN A 40 -20.79 -0.04 -8.26
CA GLN A 40 -22.24 -0.25 -8.26
C GLN A 40 -23.00 0.98 -8.78
N PRO A 41 -23.97 0.80 -9.69
CA PRO A 41 -24.93 1.84 -10.02
C PRO A 41 -25.92 2.06 -8.86
N PRO A 42 -26.32 3.31 -8.56
CA PRO A 42 -25.80 4.54 -9.17
C PRO A 42 -24.35 4.78 -8.72
N THR A 43 -23.45 5.06 -9.68
CA THR A 43 -22.02 5.31 -9.42
C THR A 43 -21.88 6.50 -8.50
N GLN A 44 -21.74 6.24 -7.21
CA GLN A 44 -21.58 7.29 -6.23
C GLN A 44 -20.16 7.82 -6.35
N ARG A 45 -20.05 9.09 -6.76
CA ARG A 45 -18.79 9.83 -6.79
C ARG A 45 -18.84 10.86 -5.68
N LEU A 46 -18.05 10.63 -4.64
CA LEU A 46 -17.87 11.59 -3.56
C LEU A 46 -16.51 12.26 -3.74
N LYS A 47 -16.47 13.58 -3.61
CA LYS A 47 -15.24 14.36 -3.55
C LYS A 47 -15.24 15.20 -2.29
N VAL A 48 -14.18 15.09 -1.49
CA VAL A 48 -13.99 15.85 -0.26
C VAL A 48 -12.64 16.53 -0.33
N VAL A 49 -12.59 17.76 0.17
CA VAL A 49 -11.34 18.53 0.28
C VAL A 49 -11.06 18.77 1.75
N GLY A 50 -9.80 18.56 2.12
CA GLY A 50 -9.23 18.86 3.43
C GLY A 50 -7.83 19.44 3.27
N SER A 51 -7.07 19.45 4.35
CA SER A 51 -5.69 19.92 4.38
C SER A 51 -4.86 19.11 5.36
N LEU A 52 -3.55 19.09 5.15
CA LEU A 52 -2.58 18.55 6.10
C LEU A 52 -1.60 19.66 6.46
N SER A 53 -1.43 19.92 7.75
CA SER A 53 -0.46 20.90 8.22
C SER A 53 0.99 20.43 7.98
N PRO A 54 1.98 21.34 8.04
CA PRO A 54 3.39 20.97 8.03
C PRO A 54 3.74 19.88 9.06
N ALA A 55 4.51 18.88 8.64
CA ALA A 55 5.09 17.84 9.48
C ALA A 55 6.55 17.54 9.11
N PRO A 56 7.47 18.52 9.22
CA PRO A 56 8.89 18.34 8.87
C PRO A 56 9.58 17.25 9.70
N HIS A 57 9.09 16.99 10.91
CA HIS A 57 9.59 15.92 11.77
C HIS A 57 9.43 14.52 11.15
N LEU A 58 8.41 14.29 10.29
CA LEU A 58 8.25 13.01 9.58
C LEU A 58 9.37 12.75 8.59
N HIS A 59 9.89 13.80 7.96
CA HIS A 59 11.05 13.69 7.07
C HIS A 59 12.29 13.23 7.84
N GLN A 60 12.53 13.82 9.02
CA GLN A 60 13.64 13.44 9.90
C GLN A 60 13.48 12.01 10.42
N LEU A 61 12.29 11.63 10.89
CA LEU A 61 12.01 10.26 11.35
C LEU A 61 12.23 9.22 10.25
N TYR A 62 11.82 9.51 9.02
CA TYR A 62 12.09 8.64 7.88
C TYR A 62 13.60 8.50 7.63
N HIS A 63 14.35 9.60 7.67
CA HIS A 63 15.79 9.59 7.47
C HIS A 63 16.49 8.73 8.53
N ASP A 64 16.17 8.95 9.80
CA ASP A 64 16.73 8.19 10.92
C ASP A 64 16.37 6.72 10.81
N TRP A 65 15.09 6.41 10.57
CA TRP A 65 14.61 5.04 10.41
C TRP A 65 15.36 4.32 9.28
N ARG A 66 15.54 4.98 8.14
CA ARG A 66 16.28 4.42 7.00
C ARG A 66 17.76 4.21 7.32
N ALA A 67 18.41 5.15 8.00
CA ALA A 67 19.81 5.01 8.40
C ALA A 67 20.01 3.80 9.33
N HIS A 68 19.12 3.63 10.31
CA HIS A 68 19.14 2.48 11.22
C HIS A 68 18.84 1.16 10.49
N TYR A 69 17.86 1.15 9.58
CA TYR A 69 17.55 -0.02 8.76
C TYR A 69 18.75 -0.47 7.92
N LEU A 70 19.43 0.47 7.25
CA LEU A 70 20.61 0.16 6.43
C LEU A 70 21.77 -0.35 7.30
N ALA A 71 22.01 0.25 8.46
CA ALA A 71 23.03 -0.23 9.39
C ALA A 71 22.74 -1.65 9.91
N LEU A 72 21.46 -2.00 10.13
CA LEU A 72 21.06 -3.37 10.47
C LEU A 72 21.21 -4.32 9.28
N GLN A 73 20.83 -3.90 8.07
CA GLN A 73 20.97 -4.69 6.86
C GLN A 73 22.43 -5.01 6.54
N ASP A 74 23.32 -4.03 6.65
CA ASP A 74 24.75 -4.22 6.45
C ASP A 74 25.31 -5.21 7.46
N ARG A 75 24.84 -5.19 8.72
CA ARG A 75 25.20 -6.22 9.70
C ARG A 75 24.70 -7.60 9.32
N LEU A 76 23.46 -7.75 8.87
CA LEU A 76 22.93 -9.06 8.46
C LEU A 76 23.66 -9.60 7.22
N ARG A 77 24.08 -8.72 6.31
CA ARG A 77 24.92 -9.08 5.15
C ARG A 77 26.36 -9.40 5.53
N ILE A 78 26.95 -8.64 6.46
CA ILE A 78 28.34 -8.76 6.91
C ILE A 78 28.49 -9.85 7.99
N GLN A 79 27.43 -10.30 8.67
CA GLN A 79 27.50 -11.46 9.57
C GLN A 79 27.81 -12.79 8.84
N LEU A 80 27.84 -12.79 7.50
CA LEU A 80 28.47 -13.85 6.69
C LEU A 80 30.01 -13.78 6.68
N VAL A 81 30.60 -12.65 7.11
CA VAL A 81 32.05 -12.41 7.22
C VAL A 81 32.35 -11.62 8.50
N ALA A 82 32.59 -12.36 9.57
CA ALA A 82 33.27 -11.96 10.79
C ALA A 82 32.56 -11.02 11.78
N ASP A 83 32.73 -11.44 13.02
CA ASP A 83 32.37 -10.82 14.28
C ASP A 83 33.02 -9.44 14.45
N HIS A 84 32.39 -8.59 15.28
CA HIS A 84 32.87 -7.29 15.78
C HIS A 84 32.63 -6.02 14.91
N SER A 85 31.52 -5.32 15.18
CA SER A 85 31.41 -3.87 14.93
C SER A 85 30.70 -3.14 16.10
N PRO A 86 31.31 -2.10 16.70
CA PRO A 86 30.88 -1.48 17.96
C PRO A 86 29.72 -0.47 17.85
N ASN A 87 29.15 -0.21 16.66
CA ASN A 87 28.03 0.73 16.53
C ASN A 87 26.69 0.07 16.89
N GLN A 88 26.41 -0.02 18.19
CA GLN A 88 25.25 -0.63 18.84
C GLN A 88 23.90 0.03 18.46
N VAL A 89 23.46 -0.12 17.21
CA VAL A 89 22.04 -0.05 16.86
C VAL A 89 21.43 -1.36 17.37
N SER A 90 20.87 -1.34 18.58
CA SER A 90 20.13 -2.49 19.10
C SER A 90 18.82 -2.64 18.32
N ARG A 91 18.37 -3.89 18.14
CA ARG A 91 17.08 -4.21 17.52
C ARG A 91 15.93 -3.44 18.19
N GLU A 92 15.98 -3.37 19.52
CA GLU A 92 15.06 -2.62 20.39
C GLU A 92 14.97 -1.13 20.01
N ARG A 93 16.10 -0.47 19.72
CA ARG A 93 16.11 0.93 19.28
C ARG A 93 15.42 1.12 17.94
N PHE A 94 15.58 0.16 17.03
CA PHE A 94 14.93 0.20 15.72
C PHE A 94 13.43 -0.06 15.80
N GLU A 95 13.00 -1.00 16.64
CA GLU A 95 11.59 -1.28 16.93
C GLU A 95 10.91 -0.03 17.52
N HIS A 96 11.51 0.55 18.56
CA HIS A 96 11.01 1.79 19.17
C HIS A 96 10.94 2.97 18.17
N LEU A 97 11.94 3.10 17.28
CA LEU A 97 11.92 4.12 16.23
C LEU A 97 10.79 3.89 15.21
N SER A 98 10.53 2.62 14.86
CA SER A 98 9.46 2.24 13.94
C SER A 98 8.08 2.55 14.54
N GLU A 99 7.87 2.21 15.82
CA GLU A 99 6.66 2.56 16.57
C GLU A 99 6.44 4.07 16.62
N ARG A 100 7.49 4.82 16.98
CA ARG A 100 7.44 6.29 17.05
C ARG A 100 7.11 6.91 15.69
N PHE A 101 7.61 6.33 14.59
CA PHE A 101 7.30 6.80 13.25
C PHE A 101 5.83 6.53 12.89
N GLY A 102 5.32 5.34 13.19
CA GLY A 102 3.89 5.02 13.02
C GLY A 102 2.98 5.95 13.84
N GLN A 103 3.34 6.24 15.09
CA GLN A 103 2.60 7.17 15.95
C GLN A 103 2.60 8.59 15.37
N ALA A 104 3.76 9.10 14.95
CA ALA A 104 3.87 10.44 14.36
C ALA A 104 3.07 10.56 13.06
N LEU A 105 3.09 9.53 12.21
CA LEU A 105 2.28 9.49 10.98
C LEU A 105 0.79 9.60 11.30
N ASN A 106 0.31 8.81 12.27
CA ASN A 106 -1.11 8.81 12.64
C ASN A 106 -1.53 10.10 13.34
N GLN A 107 -0.67 10.69 14.18
CA GLN A 107 -0.91 12.01 14.76
C GLN A 107 -1.07 13.07 13.68
N TRP A 108 -0.21 13.05 12.66
CA TRP A 108 -0.31 13.96 11.52
C TRP A 108 -1.60 13.78 10.71
N LEU A 109 -1.99 12.53 10.44
CA LEU A 109 -3.25 12.21 9.75
C LEU A 109 -4.50 12.45 10.62
N SER A 110 -4.36 12.60 11.94
CA SER A 110 -5.47 12.95 12.85
C SER A 110 -5.69 14.45 13.01
N LEU A 111 -4.88 15.29 12.36
CA LEU A 111 -5.00 16.74 12.48
C LEU A 111 -6.35 17.25 11.94
N PRO A 112 -6.89 18.37 12.48
CA PRO A 112 -8.23 18.86 12.14
C PRO A 112 -8.48 19.07 10.64
N GLY A 113 -7.45 19.47 9.88
CA GLY A 113 -7.56 19.67 8.43
C GLY A 113 -7.89 18.39 7.65
N PHE A 114 -7.49 17.22 8.15
CA PHE A 114 -7.69 15.92 7.50
C PHE A 114 -8.89 15.16 8.04
N HIS A 115 -9.38 15.52 9.23
CA HIS A 115 -10.49 14.86 9.91
C HIS A 115 -11.73 14.71 9.02
N ARG A 116 -12.07 15.71 8.20
CA ARG A 116 -13.21 15.61 7.28
C ARG A 116 -13.05 14.47 6.26
N ILE A 117 -11.83 14.24 5.77
CA ILE A 117 -11.54 13.14 4.85
C ILE A 117 -11.70 11.80 5.58
N ASP A 118 -11.07 11.66 6.74
CA ASP A 118 -11.13 10.45 7.56
C ASP A 118 -12.57 10.06 7.94
N GLN A 119 -13.38 11.03 8.38
CA GLN A 119 -14.80 10.80 8.68
C GLN A 119 -15.60 10.30 7.47
N GLN A 120 -15.35 10.86 6.29
CA GLN A 120 -16.08 10.47 5.08
C GLN A 120 -15.66 9.08 4.61
N LEU A 121 -14.38 8.72 4.75
CA LEU A 121 -13.93 7.34 4.54
C LEU A 121 -14.68 6.39 5.48
N ARG A 122 -14.75 6.72 6.77
CA ARG A 122 -15.44 5.88 7.78
C ARG A 122 -16.95 5.78 7.59
N LEU A 123 -17.57 6.80 6.97
CA LEU A 123 -19.01 6.80 6.73
C LEU A 123 -19.42 5.95 5.52
N TYR A 124 -18.60 5.96 4.46
CA TYR A 124 -18.98 5.32 3.19
C TYR A 124 -18.29 3.98 2.93
N LEU A 125 -17.24 3.65 3.67
CA LEU A 125 -16.53 2.37 3.55
C LEU A 125 -17.02 1.40 4.63
N ASN A 126 -17.08 0.12 4.27
CA ASN A 126 -17.34 -0.95 5.23
C ASN A 126 -16.03 -1.71 5.48
N PRO A 127 -15.67 -2.04 6.73
CA PRO A 127 -14.49 -2.84 7.07
C PRO A 127 -14.33 -4.15 6.28
N SER A 128 -15.44 -4.75 5.83
CA SER A 128 -15.43 -6.01 5.07
C SER A 128 -15.26 -5.84 3.56
N ASP A 129 -15.33 -4.61 3.04
CA ASP A 129 -15.24 -4.35 1.61
C ASP A 129 -13.76 -4.40 1.16
N PRO A 130 -13.45 -4.98 -0.02
CA PRO A 130 -12.16 -4.76 -0.66
C PRO A 130 -12.06 -3.30 -1.10
N ILE A 131 -11.00 -2.63 -0.64
CA ILE A 131 -10.80 -1.19 -0.89
C ILE A 131 -9.44 -0.98 -1.54
N ARG A 132 -9.38 -0.24 -2.64
CA ARG A 132 -8.11 0.22 -3.20
C ARG A 132 -7.91 1.69 -2.88
N LEU A 133 -6.94 1.99 -2.03
CA LEU A 133 -6.51 3.34 -1.71
C LEU A 133 -5.29 3.73 -2.54
N ILE A 134 -5.46 4.73 -3.40
CA ILE A 134 -4.44 5.25 -4.30
C ILE A 134 -3.98 6.62 -3.79
N LEU A 135 -2.71 6.73 -3.41
CA LEU A 135 -2.10 8.01 -3.05
C LEU A 135 -1.48 8.66 -4.28
N GLU A 136 -1.97 9.85 -4.64
CA GLU A 136 -1.39 10.69 -5.68
C GLU A 136 -0.64 11.86 -5.04
N THR A 137 0.67 11.94 -5.24
CA THR A 137 1.46 13.07 -4.76
C THR A 137 2.67 13.31 -5.66
N ASP A 138 3.08 14.57 -5.80
CA ASP A 138 4.29 15.01 -6.50
C ASP A 138 5.50 15.03 -5.57
N CYS A 139 5.29 15.10 -4.25
CA CYS A 139 6.35 15.14 -3.26
C CYS A 139 7.01 13.76 -3.05
N PRO A 140 8.31 13.58 -3.38
CA PRO A 140 8.99 12.29 -3.22
C PRO A 140 9.09 11.83 -1.77
N HIS A 141 9.19 12.76 -0.82
CA HIS A 141 9.27 12.45 0.61
C HIS A 141 7.95 11.88 1.13
N THR A 142 6.83 12.44 0.70
CA THR A 142 5.49 11.95 1.03
C THR A 142 5.23 10.55 0.47
N ARG A 143 5.71 10.24 -0.75
CA ARG A 143 5.62 8.88 -1.32
C ARG A 143 6.36 7.81 -0.50
N ARG A 144 7.39 8.21 0.24
CA ARG A 144 8.26 7.30 1.02
C ARG A 144 7.75 7.04 2.43
N LEU A 145 6.70 7.73 2.87
CA LEU A 145 6.11 7.48 4.18
C LEU A 145 5.51 6.05 4.24
N PRO A 146 5.55 5.41 5.41
CA PRO A 146 5.00 4.07 5.59
C PRO A 146 3.48 4.11 5.72
N TRP A 147 2.79 4.39 4.61
CA TRP A 147 1.32 4.57 4.59
C TRP A 147 0.54 3.36 5.10
N HIS A 148 1.09 2.15 4.99
CA HIS A 148 0.51 0.94 5.58
C HIS A 148 0.37 0.99 7.11
N LEU A 149 1.10 1.89 7.80
CA LEU A 149 0.98 2.11 9.24
C LEU A 149 -0.15 3.09 9.61
N TRP A 150 -0.85 3.66 8.62
CA TRP A 150 -2.04 4.44 8.90
C TRP A 150 -3.11 3.54 9.52
N LEU A 151 -3.66 3.96 10.67
CA LEU A 151 -4.71 3.26 11.42
C LEU A 151 -5.94 2.90 10.58
N PHE A 152 -6.16 3.59 9.45
CA PHE A 152 -7.14 3.17 8.45
C PHE A 152 -6.97 1.70 8.03
N PHE A 153 -5.75 1.23 7.74
CA PHE A 153 -5.54 -0.16 7.30
C PHE A 153 -5.74 -1.20 8.41
N HIS A 154 -5.71 -0.78 9.68
CA HIS A 154 -6.11 -1.63 10.79
C HIS A 154 -7.63 -1.84 10.80
N ASP A 155 -8.40 -0.78 10.57
CA ASP A 155 -9.87 -0.83 10.58
C ASP A 155 -10.45 -1.43 9.29
N TYR A 156 -9.69 -1.39 8.20
CA TYR A 156 -10.05 -1.92 6.88
C TYR A 156 -9.00 -2.94 6.41
N PRO A 157 -9.03 -4.19 6.92
CA PRO A 157 -7.99 -5.18 6.66
C PRO A 157 -7.94 -5.68 5.20
N GLN A 158 -9.02 -5.50 4.44
CA GLN A 158 -9.08 -5.79 3.01
C GLN A 158 -8.70 -4.58 2.14
N ALA A 159 -8.21 -3.50 2.76
CA ALA A 159 -7.75 -2.32 2.03
C ALA A 159 -6.31 -2.50 1.54
N GLU A 160 -6.12 -2.26 0.25
CA GLU A 160 -4.82 -2.23 -0.42
C GLU A 160 -4.35 -0.80 -0.62
N PHE A 161 -3.04 -0.59 -0.45
CA PHE A 161 -2.40 0.69 -0.72
C PHE A 161 -1.66 0.65 -2.06
N ALA A 162 -1.85 1.69 -2.88
CA ALA A 162 -1.16 1.89 -4.14
C ALA A 162 -0.68 3.34 -4.30
N LEU A 163 0.38 3.53 -5.08
CA LEU A 163 0.86 4.85 -5.49
C LEU A 163 0.32 5.19 -6.88
N GLY A 164 -0.26 6.37 -7.02
CA GLY A 164 -0.75 6.95 -8.26
C GLY A 164 0.13 8.09 -8.77
N SER A 165 -0.01 8.39 -10.05
CA SER A 165 0.54 9.60 -10.65
C SER A 165 -0.53 10.68 -10.71
N LEU A 166 -0.22 11.90 -10.25
CA LEU A 166 -1.08 13.08 -10.41
C LEU A 166 -1.47 13.34 -11.87
N ASN A 167 -0.56 13.03 -12.79
CA ASN A 167 -0.80 13.09 -14.21
C ASN A 167 -0.95 11.67 -14.73
N TYR A 168 -2.19 11.25 -14.98
CA TYR A 168 -2.46 10.04 -15.74
C TYR A 168 -3.33 10.39 -16.94
N ARG A 169 -3.00 9.82 -18.10
CA ARG A 169 -3.91 9.82 -19.24
C ARG A 169 -4.73 8.53 -19.13
N PRO A 170 -6.06 8.60 -18.98
CA PRO A 170 -6.88 7.40 -19.11
C PRO A 170 -6.56 6.82 -20.48
N THR A 171 -5.97 5.62 -20.51
CA THR A 171 -5.72 4.97 -21.79
C THR A 171 -7.08 4.55 -22.32
N GLN A 172 -7.68 5.38 -23.18
CA GLN A 172 -8.78 4.98 -24.05
C GLN A 172 -8.20 4.05 -25.12
N ALA A 173 -7.59 2.94 -24.71
CA ALA A 173 -7.35 1.85 -25.64
C ALA A 173 -8.70 1.13 -25.76
N PRO A 174 -9.33 1.15 -26.95
CA PRO A 174 -10.52 0.34 -27.21
C PRO A 174 -10.09 -1.12 -27.15
N GLY A 175 -10.19 -1.72 -25.97
CA GLY A 175 -9.69 -3.07 -25.70
C GLY A 175 -9.24 -3.33 -24.26
N LEU A 176 -8.89 -2.31 -23.47
CA LEU A 176 -8.45 -2.47 -22.06
C LEU A 176 -9.54 -2.18 -21.03
N ALA A 177 -10.52 -1.33 -21.35
CA ALA A 177 -11.70 -1.12 -20.50
C ALA A 177 -12.53 -2.41 -20.32
N ALA A 178 -12.49 -3.33 -21.29
CA ALA A 178 -13.08 -4.67 -21.19
C ALA A 178 -12.19 -5.69 -20.43
N ARG A 179 -10.94 -5.34 -20.11
CA ARG A 179 -10.00 -6.23 -19.40
C ARG A 179 -9.95 -5.96 -17.90
N SER A 180 -10.17 -4.71 -17.46
CA SER A 180 -10.33 -4.40 -16.04
C SER A 180 -11.60 -5.05 -15.47
N SER A 181 -12.65 -5.14 -16.28
CA SER A 181 -13.88 -5.88 -15.92
C SER A 181 -13.73 -7.41 -16.07
N SER A 182 -12.53 -7.92 -16.35
CA SER A 182 -12.22 -9.36 -16.38
C SER A 182 -11.21 -9.80 -15.32
N ILE A 183 -10.84 -8.91 -14.39
CA ILE A 183 -10.40 -9.31 -13.04
C ILE A 183 -11.64 -9.55 -12.17
N ARG A 184 -12.79 -9.83 -12.79
CA ARG A 184 -13.92 -10.48 -12.14
C ARG A 184 -13.56 -11.95 -12.04
N SER A 185 -13.46 -12.42 -10.80
CA SER A 185 -13.40 -13.84 -10.44
C SER A 185 -14.28 -14.67 -11.40
N GLY A 186 -13.67 -15.62 -12.13
CA GLY A 186 -14.39 -16.64 -12.90
C GLY A 186 -14.04 -16.82 -14.39
N SER A 187 -13.28 -15.94 -15.04
CA SER A 187 -12.82 -16.24 -16.42
C SER A 187 -11.52 -15.51 -16.78
N ILE A 188 -10.41 -16.01 -16.25
CA ILE A 188 -9.11 -15.81 -16.90
C ILE A 188 -9.23 -16.53 -18.24
N ARG A 189 -9.45 -15.78 -19.33
CA ARG A 189 -9.20 -16.29 -20.67
C ARG A 189 -7.72 -16.65 -20.75
N SER A 190 -7.43 -17.94 -20.52
CA SER A 190 -6.20 -18.70 -20.77
C SER A 190 -5.01 -17.87 -21.27
N GLY A 191 -4.45 -17.07 -20.39
CA GLY A 191 -3.24 -16.30 -20.64
C GLY A 191 -2.32 -16.51 -19.47
N SER A 192 -1.25 -17.28 -19.67
CA SER A 192 -0.23 -17.55 -18.65
C SER A 192 0.24 -16.23 -18.04
N VAL A 193 0.08 -16.08 -16.72
CA VAL A 193 0.62 -14.93 -15.99
C VAL A 193 2.11 -15.19 -15.74
N ARG A 194 2.96 -14.21 -16.05
CA ARG A 194 4.40 -14.30 -15.78
C ARG A 194 4.66 -13.79 -14.37
N VAL A 195 5.13 -14.68 -13.49
CA VAL A 195 5.51 -14.34 -12.12
C VAL A 195 7.03 -14.26 -12.03
N LEU A 196 7.54 -13.13 -11.54
CA LEU A 196 8.95 -12.98 -11.18
C LEU A 196 9.08 -13.30 -9.69
N ALA A 197 9.70 -14.44 -9.37
CA ALA A 197 10.03 -14.80 -8.01
C ALA A 197 11.51 -14.48 -7.75
N ILE A 198 11.77 -13.60 -6.79
CA ILE A 198 13.12 -13.30 -6.31
C ILE A 198 13.26 -14.04 -4.97
N LEU A 199 14.02 -15.13 -4.98
CA LEU A 199 14.26 -15.93 -3.78
C LEU A 199 15.50 -15.39 -3.06
N GLY A 200 15.38 -15.13 -1.77
CA GLY A 200 16.47 -14.65 -0.95
C GLY A 200 17.56 -15.70 -0.69
N THR A 201 18.54 -15.35 0.13
CA THR A 201 19.56 -16.30 0.61
C THR A 201 18.91 -17.45 1.38
N SER A 202 19.33 -18.68 1.16
CA SER A 202 18.84 -19.88 1.88
C SER A 202 19.31 -19.99 3.34
N VAL A 203 19.99 -18.97 3.86
CA VAL A 203 20.47 -18.95 5.24
C VAL A 203 19.32 -18.63 6.18
N GLY A 204 18.85 -19.63 6.93
CA GLY A 204 17.80 -19.47 7.95
C GLY A 204 16.36 -19.49 7.44
N ILE A 205 16.14 -19.73 6.13
CA ILE A 205 14.81 -19.88 5.51
C ILE A 205 14.80 -21.08 4.56
N ASP A 206 13.66 -21.77 4.47
CA ASP A 206 13.46 -22.90 3.57
C ASP A 206 12.97 -22.44 2.20
N VAL A 207 13.93 -22.09 1.34
CA VAL A 207 13.69 -21.59 -0.02
C VAL A 207 13.01 -22.63 -0.92
N GLU A 208 13.19 -23.92 -0.64
CA GLU A 208 12.57 -25.00 -1.44
C GLU A 208 11.06 -25.11 -1.17
N ARG A 209 10.63 -24.81 0.05
CA ARG A 209 9.20 -24.72 0.38
C ARG A 209 8.53 -23.57 -0.38
N ASP A 210 9.18 -22.42 -0.44
CA ASP A 210 8.69 -21.26 -1.19
C ASP A 210 8.65 -21.55 -2.69
N ARG A 211 9.69 -22.22 -3.22
CA ARG A 211 9.75 -22.67 -4.62
C ARG A 211 8.59 -23.62 -4.95
N ALA A 212 8.31 -24.58 -4.08
CA ALA A 212 7.22 -25.54 -4.27
C ALA A 212 5.85 -24.86 -4.30
N LEU A 213 5.61 -23.87 -3.42
CA LEU A 213 4.37 -23.09 -3.42
C LEU A 213 4.22 -22.27 -4.70
N LEU A 214 5.29 -21.65 -5.18
CA LEU A 214 5.29 -20.86 -6.42
C LEU A 214 5.05 -21.72 -7.67
N THR A 215 5.47 -22.99 -7.66
CA THR A 215 5.19 -23.93 -8.77
C THR A 215 3.75 -24.44 -8.76
N GLN A 216 3.05 -24.40 -7.62
CA GLN A 216 1.66 -24.84 -7.50
C GLN A 216 0.64 -23.78 -7.97
N LEU A 217 1.07 -22.56 -8.33
CA LEU A 217 0.17 -21.51 -8.77
C LEU A 217 -0.41 -21.82 -10.17
N PRO A 218 -1.73 -21.99 -10.31
CA PRO A 218 -2.35 -22.34 -11.58
C PRO A 218 -2.16 -21.22 -12.61
N GLN A 219 -1.92 -21.59 -13.87
CA GLN A 219 -1.77 -20.65 -15.01
C GLN A 219 -0.57 -19.68 -14.88
N THR A 220 0.53 -20.11 -14.24
CA THR A 220 1.75 -19.30 -14.13
C THR A 220 2.97 -19.95 -14.78
N SER A 221 3.82 -19.13 -15.40
CA SER A 221 5.17 -19.51 -15.82
C SER A 221 6.16 -18.79 -14.92
N SER A 222 6.78 -19.53 -13.98
CA SER A 222 7.73 -18.99 -13.01
C SER A 222 9.16 -19.00 -13.56
N ASN A 223 9.78 -17.82 -13.63
CA ASN A 223 11.21 -17.67 -13.89
C ASN A 223 11.92 -17.33 -12.58
N TYR A 224 12.95 -18.10 -12.24
CA TYR A 224 13.74 -17.96 -11.01
C TYR A 224 15.08 -17.30 -11.32
N TRP A 225 15.54 -16.42 -10.43
CA TRP A 225 16.88 -15.81 -10.43
C TRP A 225 17.51 -15.96 -9.05
#